data_AF-A0A975B1N7-F1
#
_entry.id   AF-A0A975B1N7-F1
#
_cell.length_a   1.000
_cell.length_b   1.000
_cell.length_c   1.000
_cell.angle_alpha   90.00
_cell.angle_beta   90.00
_cell.angle_gamma   90.00
#
_symmetry.space_group_name_H-M   'P 1'
#
loop_
_entity.id
_entity.type
_entity.pdbx_description
1 polymer ?
#
loop_
_entity_poly.entity_id
_entity_poly.type
_entity_poly.pdbx_seq_one_letter_code
_entity_poly.pdbx_strand_id
1 'polypeptide(L)' 'MSSKQQVELRREYWKDRKSDFVILLNNWLKHENKALSISVDILYDAYLGTGVEAFELSEYKYGKDLQKWFDNNL' A
#
# COMPACT_ATOMS: atom_id res chain seq x y z
N MET A 1 -4.32 -2.63 -22.19
CA MET A 1 -5.22 -2.19 -21.11
C MET A 1 -4.76 -0.83 -20.62
N SER A 2 -5.68 0.08 -20.33
CA SER A 2 -5.32 1.39 -19.77
C SER A 2 -4.82 1.23 -18.33
N SER A 3 -3.87 2.06 -17.91
CA SER A 3 -3.35 2.11 -16.52
C SER A 3 -4.48 2.16 -15.48
N LYS A 4 -5.59 2.84 -15.80
CA LYS A 4 -6.79 2.91 -14.93
C LYS A 4 -7.45 1.54 -14.70
N GLN A 5 -7.59 0.72 -15.74
CA GLN A 5 -8.20 -0.61 -15.64
C GLN A 5 -7.33 -1.57 -14.81
N GLN A 6 -6.01 -1.41 -14.86
CA GLN A 6 -5.09 -2.22 -14.05
C GLN A 6 -5.11 -1.83 -12.56
N VAL A 7 -5.37 -0.56 -12.24
CA VAL A 7 -5.54 -0.13 -10.84
C VAL A 7 -6.85 -0.66 -10.28
N GLU A 8 -7.94 -0.61 -11.05
CA GLU A 8 -9.24 -1.15 -10.62
C GLU A 8 -9.19 -2.67 -10.37
N LEU A 9 -8.58 -3.44 -11.28
CA LEU A 9 -8.37 -4.88 -11.08
C LEU A 9 -7.53 -5.18 -9.83
N ARG A 10 -6.51 -4.37 -9.56
CA ARG A 10 -5.68 -4.52 -8.36
C ARG A 10 -6.42 -4.13 -7.08
N ARG A 11 -7.27 -3.10 -7.12
CA ARG A 11 -8.13 -2.75 -5.98
C ARG A 11 -9.07 -3.88 -5.61
N GLU A 12 -9.64 -4.56 -6.61
CA GLU A 12 -10.53 -5.70 -6.37
C GLU A 12 -9.77 -6.89 -5.79
N TYR A 13 -8.63 -7.25 -6.40
CA TYR A 13 -7.79 -8.36 -5.95
C TYR A 13 -7.22 -8.16 -4.53
N TRP A 14 -6.82 -6.93 -4.19
CA TRP A 14 -6.24 -6.58 -2.90
C TRP A 14 -7.24 -5.94 -1.93
N LYS A 15 -8.54 -6.01 -2.21
CA LYS A 15 -9.57 -5.36 -1.37
C LYS A 15 -9.49 -5.80 0.09
N ASP A 16 -9.26 -7.10 0.30
CA ASP A 16 -9.16 -7.71 1.63
C ASP A 16 -7.84 -7.40 2.34
N ARG A 17 -6.84 -6.89 1.61
CA ARG A 17 -5.52 -6.51 2.12
C ARG A 17 -5.39 -5.01 2.39
N LYS A 18 -6.42 -4.23 2.07
CA LYS A 18 -6.49 -2.80 2.41
C LYS A 18 -6.49 -2.61 3.93
N SER A 19 -7.13 -3.48 4.70
CA SER A 19 -7.06 -3.43 6.16
C SER A 19 -5.63 -3.59 6.67
N ASP A 20 -4.87 -4.54 6.10
CA ASP A 20 -3.47 -4.78 6.47
C ASP A 20 -2.60 -3.57 6.13
N PHE A 21 -2.83 -2.96 4.97
CA PHE A 21 -2.17 -1.71 4.57
C PHE A 21 -2.43 -0.59 5.59
N VAL A 22 -3.69 -0.40 6.01
CA VAL A 22 -4.08 0.62 6.99
C VAL A 22 -3.42 0.38 8.35
N ILE A 23 -3.40 -0.88 8.82
CA ILE A 23 -2.78 -1.25 10.09
C ILE A 23 -1.28 -0.94 10.05
N LEU A 24 -0.60 -1.34 8.98
CA LEU A 24 0.83 -1.13 8.83
C LEU A 24 1.18 0.37 8.69
N LEU A 25 0.38 1.13 7.93
CA LEU A 25 0.52 2.57 7.81
C LEU A 25 0.38 3.28 9.17
N ASN A 26 -0.66 2.95 9.94
CA ASN A 26 -0.86 3.56 11.25
C ASN A 26 0.27 3.22 12.23
N ASN A 27 0.78 1.98 12.20
CA ASN A 27 1.91 1.58 13.01
C ASN A 27 3.19 2.34 12.62
N TRP A 28 3.44 2.51 11.32
CA TRP A 28 4.58 3.28 10.82
C TRP A 28 4.47 4.76 11.20
N LEU A 29 3.31 5.39 11.01
CA LEU A 29 3.07 6.79 11.40
C LEU A 29 3.31 7.01 12.91
N LYS A 30 2.87 6.06 13.74
CA LYS A 30 3.09 6.09 15.18
C LYS A 30 4.58 5.94 15.54
N HIS A 31 5.30 5.07 14.84
CA HIS A 31 6.74 4.88 15.03
C HIS A 31 7.53 6.14 14.65
N GLU A 32 7.21 6.73 13.49
CA GLU A 32 7.87 7.93 12.97
C GLU A 32 7.38 9.23 13.61
N ASN A 33 6.37 9.16 14.49
CA ASN A 33 5.69 10.33 15.07
C ASN A 33 5.21 11.33 13.99
N LYS A 34 4.73 10.80 12.86
CA LYS A 34 4.21 11.56 11.71
C LYS A 34 2.69 11.55 11.70
N ALA A 35 2.09 12.62 11.19
CA ALA A 35 0.67 12.69 10.87
C ALA A 35 0.47 12.55 9.36
N LEU A 36 -0.52 11.77 8.95
CA LEU A 36 -0.86 11.62 7.54
C LEU A 36 -1.64 12.84 7.05
N SER A 37 -1.11 13.55 6.05
CA SER A 37 -1.76 14.73 5.45
C SER A 37 -2.66 14.39 4.25
N ILE A 38 -2.60 13.15 3.77
CA ILE A 38 -3.31 12.67 2.58
C ILE A 38 -4.27 11.52 2.91
N SER A 39 -5.35 11.38 2.15
CA SER A 39 -6.31 10.29 2.38
C SER A 39 -5.63 8.93 2.19
N VAL A 40 -5.90 8.01 3.11
CA VAL A 40 -5.47 6.62 3.04
C VAL A 40 -5.88 5.96 1.72
N ASP A 41 -7.06 6.30 1.19
CA ASP A 41 -7.53 5.79 -0.10
C ASP A 41 -6.60 6.20 -1.25
N ILE A 42 -6.23 7.49 -1.29
CA ILE A 42 -5.34 8.05 -2.31
C ILE A 42 -3.94 7.42 -2.19
N LEU A 43 -3.47 7.24 -0.96
CA LEU A 43 -2.19 6.61 -0.69
C LEU A 43 -2.18 5.14 -1.13
N TYR A 44 -3.26 4.41 -0.84
CA TYR A 44 -3.42 3.02 -1.23
C TYR A 44 -3.45 2.88 -2.75
N ASP A 45 -4.12 3.77 -3.46
CA ASP A 45 -4.13 3.78 -4.92
C ASP A 45 -2.74 4.07 -5.51
N ALA A 46 -1.99 4.98 -4.89
CA ALA A 46 -0.62 5.26 -5.29
C ALA A 46 0.27 4.02 -5.11
N TYR A 47 0.13 3.32 -3.98
CA TYR A 47 0.82 2.05 -3.74
C TYR A 47 0.42 0.95 -4.73
N LEU A 48 -0.87 0.83 -5.08
CA LEU A 48 -1.29 -0.12 -6.12
C LEU A 48 -0.79 0.29 -7.51
N GLY A 49 -0.64 1.59 -7.76
CA GLY A 49 -0.15 2.17 -8.99
C GLY A 49 1.33 1.91 -9.28
N THR A 50 2.17 1.71 -8.25
CA THR A 50 3.61 1.48 -8.40
C THR A 50 3.98 0.12 -8.99
N GLY A 51 3.01 -0.76 -9.27
CA GLY A 51 3.35 -2.04 -9.89
C GLY A 51 3.82 -3.07 -8.88
N VAL A 52 3.11 -3.25 -7.76
CA VAL A 52 3.33 -4.40 -6.87
C VAL A 52 3.15 -5.67 -7.70
N GLU A 53 4.25 -6.24 -8.18
CA GLU A 53 4.26 -7.45 -8.99
C GLU A 53 3.83 -8.60 -8.07
N ALA A 54 2.62 -9.07 -8.32
CA ALA A 54 1.83 -9.94 -7.45
C ALA A 54 2.34 -11.39 -7.37
N PHE A 55 3.57 -11.69 -7.72
CA PHE A 55 4.05 -13.06 -7.75
C PHE A 55 5.04 -13.28 -6.61
N GLU A 56 4.53 -13.87 -5.53
CA GLU A 56 5.27 -14.35 -4.34
C GLU A 56 5.66 -13.29 -3.29
N LEU A 57 4.66 -12.63 -2.71
CA LEU A 57 4.82 -11.99 -1.41
C LEU A 57 4.25 -12.92 -0.34
N SER A 58 5.12 -13.66 0.36
CA SER A 58 4.77 -14.14 1.69
C SER A 58 4.35 -12.95 2.55
N GLU A 59 3.45 -13.15 3.52
CA GLU A 59 2.92 -12.05 4.35
C GLU A 59 4.04 -11.21 5.01
N TYR A 60 5.17 -11.84 5.32
CA TYR A 60 6.38 -11.20 5.81
C TYR A 60 7.04 -10.25 4.80
N LYS A 61 7.14 -10.66 3.53
CA LYS A 61 7.73 -9.84 2.46
C LYS A 61 6.84 -8.65 2.12
N TYR A 62 5.51 -8.85 2.14
CA TYR A 62 4.53 -7.76 1.97
C TYR A 62 4.71 -6.64 3.00
N GLY A 63 4.82 -6.98 4.30
CA GLY A 63 5.00 -5.97 5.35
C GLY A 63 6.29 -5.16 5.20
N LYS A 64 7.41 -5.81 4.85
CA LYS A 64 8.71 -5.15 4.66
C LYS A 64 8.77 -4.26 3.43
N ASP A 65 8.21 -4.73 2.31
CA ASP A 65 8.13 -3.95 1.08
C ASP A 65 7.24 -2.72 1.26
N LEU A 66 6.16 -2.87 2.04
CA LEU A 66 5.27 -1.77 2.36
C LEU A 66 5.93 -0.73 3.27
N GLN A 67 6.65 -1.15 4.30
CA GLN A 67 7.45 -0.24 5.15
C GLN A 67 8.46 0.55 4.32
N LYS A 68 9.23 -0.13 3.46
CA LYS A 68 10.18 0.53 2.57
C LYS A 68 9.48 1.51 1.63
N TRP A 69 8.28 1.19 1.17
CA TRP A 69 7.50 2.11 0.34
C TRP A 69 7.10 3.37 1.14
N PHE A 70 6.65 3.22 2.39
CA PHE A 70 6.38 4.36 3.26
C PHE A 70 7.62 5.24 3.46
N ASP A 71 8.77 4.66 3.81
CA ASP A 71 10.02 5.39 4.04
C ASP A 71 10.46 6.25 2.84
N ASN A 72 10.13 5.82 1.62
CA ASN A 72 10.51 6.53 0.38
C ASN A 72 9.46 7.53 -0.10
N ASN A 73 8.20 7.45 0.37
CA ASN A 73 7.08 8.22 -0.18
C ASN A 73 6.32 9.08 0.85
N LEU A 74 6.61 8.94 2.16
CA LEU A 74 5.97 9.63 3.28
C LEU A 74 6.98 10.19 4.29
#